data_AF-A0A535HDM2-F1
#
_entry.id   AF-A0A535HDM2-F1
#
_cell.length_a   1.000
_cell.length_b   1.000
_cell.length_c   1.000
_cell.angle_alpha   90.00
_cell.angle_beta   90.00
_cell.angle_gamma   90.00
#
_symmetry.space_group_name_H-M   'P 1'
#
loop_
_entity.id
_entity.type
_entity.pdbx_description
1 polymer ?
#
loop_
_entity_poly.entity_id
_entity_poly.type
_entity_poly.pdbx_seq_one_letter_code
_entity_poly.pdbx_strand_id
1 'polypeptide(L)' 'PEEWTGFSLRLILHGRRICVARAPRCPDCVLNDFCPSSTVRAKGRRHPLTATAASVRLAHGRRTVAKHPNRPGTRH' A
#
# COMPACT_ATOMS: atom_id res chain seq x y z
N PRO A 1 9.19 13.07 -24.41
CA PRO A 1 10.01 11.85 -24.66
C PRO A 1 11.10 11.61 -23.60
N GLU A 2 11.81 12.65 -23.18
CA GLU A 2 12.98 12.55 -22.29
C GLU A 2 12.66 12.10 -20.85
N GLU A 3 11.48 12.47 -20.35
CA GLU A 3 11.00 12.08 -19.02
C GLU A 3 10.90 10.55 -18.83
N TRP A 4 10.51 9.82 -19.87
CA TRP A 4 10.34 8.36 -19.86
C TRP A 4 11.68 7.64 -19.80
N THR A 5 12.68 8.18 -20.48
CA THR A 5 14.06 7.68 -20.43
C THR A 5 14.64 7.84 -19.02
N GLY A 6 14.48 9.03 -18.43
CA GLY A 6 14.93 9.29 -17.06
C GLY A 6 14.20 8.43 -16.03
N PHE A 7 12.90 8.22 -16.20
CA PHE A 7 12.11 7.34 -15.32
C PHE A 7 12.58 5.88 -15.42
N SER A 8 12.74 5.36 -16.64
CA SER A 8 13.22 3.99 -16.89
C SER A 8 14.60 3.76 -16.26
N LEU A 9 15.52 4.72 -16.40
CA LEU A 9 16.85 4.62 -15.78
C LEU A 9 16.77 4.57 -14.25
N ARG A 10 15.92 5.41 -13.63
CA ARG A 10 15.71 5.39 -12.17
C ARG A 10 15.14 4.06 -11.70
N LEU A 11 14.21 3.45 -12.44
CA LEU A 11 13.68 2.12 -12.12
C LEU A 11 14.75 1.03 -12.22
N ILE A 12 15.56 1.03 -13.28
CA ILE A 12 16.67 0.08 -13.43
C ILE A 12 17.66 0.20 -12.26
N LEU A 13 18.06 1.43 -11.91
CA LEU A 13 18.96 1.67 -10.78
C LEU A 13 18.33 1.26 -9.44
N HIS A 14 17.03 1.51 -9.27
CA HIS A 14 16.28 1.10 -8.08
C HIS A 14 16.23 -0.43 -7.93
N GLY A 15 15.92 -1.16 -9.01
CA GLY A 15 15.89 -2.63 -9.01
C GLY A 15 17.24 -3.24 -8.64
N ARG A 16 18.33 -2.63 -9.11
CA ARG A 16 19.69 -3.09 -8.80
C ARG A 16 20.14 -2.83 -7.36
N ARG A 17 19.64 -1.76 -6.72
CA ARG A 17 20.10 -1.32 -5.40
C ARG A 17 19.18 -1.73 -4.24
N ILE A 18 17.87 -1.73 -4.47
CA ILE A 18 16.84 -1.89 -3.43
C ILE A 18 15.96 -3.10 -3.72
N CYS A 19 15.32 -3.17 -4.90
CA CYS A 19 14.37 -4.22 -5.23
C CYS A 19 15.05 -5.46 -5.86
N VAL A 20 16.07 -6.00 -5.19
CA VAL A 20 16.84 -7.16 -5.67
C VAL A 20 15.94 -8.40 -5.68
N ALA A 21 15.83 -9.07 -6.83
CA ALA A 21 14.78 -10.07 -7.12
C ALA A 21 14.57 -11.17 -6.06
N ARG A 22 15.64 -11.67 -5.42
CA ARG A 22 15.55 -12.76 -4.43
C ARG A 22 15.46 -12.27 -2.99
N ALA A 23 15.87 -11.03 -2.71
CA ALA A 23 15.98 -10.47 -1.37
C ALA A 23 15.86 -8.93 -1.42
N PRO A 24 14.66 -8.39 -1.67
CA PRO A 24 14.46 -6.96 -1.77
C PRO A 24 14.59 -6.29 -0.40
N ARG A 25 15.21 -5.10 -0.37
CA ARG A 25 15.32 -4.25 0.82
C ARG A 25 14.05 -3.42 1.00
N CYS A 26 12.92 -4.08 1.19
CA CYS A 26 11.61 -3.44 1.35
C CYS A 26 11.52 -2.39 2.49
N PRO A 27 12.21 -2.53 3.66
CA PRO A 27 12.15 -1.49 4.70
C PRO A 27 12.70 -0.13 4.23
N ASP A 28 13.66 -0.16 3.30
CA ASP A 28 14.36 1.01 2.77
C ASP A 28 13.75 1.49 1.43
N CYS A 29 12.71 0.82 0.93
CA CYS A 29 12.13 1.11 -0.37
C CYS A 29 11.12 2.26 -0.28
N VAL A 30 11.35 3.33 -1.03
CA VAL A 30 10.43 4.48 -1.09
C VAL A 30 9.05 4.12 -1.66
N LEU A 31 8.97 3.04 -2.43
CA LEU A 31 7.73 2.53 -3.03
C LEU A 31 6.97 1.58 -2.08
N ASN A 32 7.51 1.32 -0.89
CA ASN A 32 7.00 0.31 0.03
C ASN A 32 5.51 0.48 0.36
N ASP A 33 5.04 1.72 0.53
CA ASP A 33 3.66 2.03 0.93
C ASP A 33 2.60 1.62 -0.10
N PHE A 34 2.98 1.45 -1.36
CA PHE A 34 2.09 1.05 -2.46
C PHE A 34 2.59 -0.17 -3.24
N CYS A 35 3.72 -0.77 -2.84
CA CYS A 35 4.28 -1.94 -3.50
C CYS A 35 3.47 -3.19 -3.16
N PRO A 36 2.80 -3.84 -4.15
CA PRO A 36 2.03 -5.07 -3.90
C PRO A 36 2.93 -6.25 -3.52
N SER A 37 4.22 -6.18 -3.82
CA SER A 37 5.22 -7.23 -3.56
C SER A 37 6.06 -6.97 -2.31
N SER A 38 5.72 -5.98 -1.48
CA SER A 38 6.47 -5.68 -0.26
C SER A 38 6.45 -6.81 0.77
N THR A 39 7.60 -7.07 1.39
CA THR A 39 7.76 -8.09 2.44
C THR A 39 7.56 -7.54 3.86
N VAL A 40 7.49 -6.22 4.07
CA VAL A 40 7.61 -5.59 5.40
C VAL A 40 6.29 -5.14 6.03
N ARG A 41 5.18 -5.75 5.60
CA ARG A 41 3.78 -5.63 6.07
C ARG A 41 2.86 -4.91 5.08
N ALA A 42 2.06 -5.70 4.39
CA ALA A 42 0.76 -5.26 3.88
C ALA A 42 -0.31 -5.44 4.98
N LYS A 43 -0.37 -4.55 5.98
CA LYS A 43 -1.53 -4.48 6.88
C LYS A 43 -2.33 -3.20 6.60
N GLY A 44 -3.29 -3.33 5.68
CA GLY A 44 -4.54 -2.56 5.82
C GLY A 44 -4.81 -1.44 4.81
N ARG A 45 -4.06 -1.28 3.71
CA ARG A 45 -4.52 -0.44 2.60
C ARG A 45 -4.58 -1.24 1.31
N ARG A 46 -5.80 -1.63 0.97
CA ARG A 46 -6.21 -2.02 -0.38
C ARG A 46 -5.90 -0.84 -1.30
N HIS A 47 -4.69 -0.77 -1.85
CA HIS A 47 -4.41 0.09 -2.99
C HIS A 47 -4.89 -0.68 -4.21
N PRO A 48 -6.03 -0.34 -4.82
CA PRO A 48 -6.38 -0.94 -6.10
C PRO A 48 -5.44 -0.28 -7.10
N LEU A 49 -4.42 -1.00 -7.54
CA LEU A 49 -3.53 -0.55 -8.62
C LEU A 49 -4.28 -0.37 -9.96
N THR A 50 -5.59 -0.65 -9.97
CA THR A 50 -6.56 -0.54 -11.05
C THR A 50 -7.85 0.18 -10.62
N ALA A 51 -7.78 1.21 -9.77
CA ALA A 51 -8.95 2.05 -9.52
C ALA A 51 -9.25 2.94 -10.74
N THR A 52 -9.88 2.39 -11.78
CA THR A 52 -10.83 3.20 -12.55
C THR A 52 -11.83 3.81 -11.58
N ALA A 53 -12.36 5.00 -11.89
CA ALA A 53 -13.15 5.90 -11.04
C ALA A 53 -14.43 5.32 -10.37
N ALA A 54 -14.60 4.00 -10.30
CA ALA A 54 -15.70 3.28 -9.66
C ALA A 54 -15.62 3.20 -8.11
N SER A 55 -14.71 3.94 -7.46
CA SER A 55 -14.62 4.00 -5.98
C SER A 55 -15.29 5.23 -5.36
N VAL A 56 -16.11 5.98 -6.11
CA VAL A 56 -17.08 6.90 -5.50
C VAL A 56 -18.17 6.03 -4.85
N ARG A 57 -18.00 5.68 -3.58
CA ARG A 57 -19.08 5.11 -2.78
C ARG A 57 -20.13 6.22 -2.60
N LEU A 58 -21.21 6.16 -3.36
CA LEU A 58 -22.41 6.96 -3.10
C LEU A 58 -22.86 6.68 -1.67
N ALA A 59 -22.91 7.73 -0.86
CA ALA A 59 -23.10 7.66 0.58
C ALA A 59 -24.57 7.44 0.95
N HIS A 60 -25.14 6.24 0.72
CA HIS A 60 -26.37 5.81 1.39
C HIS A 60 -26.31 4.32 1.74
N GLY A 61 -25.82 4.01 2.94
CA GLY A 61 -25.78 2.64 3.44
C GLY A 61 -25.20 2.58 4.86
N ARG A 62 -26.09 2.54 5.84
CA ARG A 62 -25.84 2.38 7.29
C ARG A 62 -24.72 1.36 7.57
N ARG A 63 -23.53 1.84 7.97
CA ARG A 63 -22.43 0.99 8.46
C ARG A 63 -22.67 0.66 9.94
N THR A 64 -22.94 -0.61 10.23
CA THR A 64 -22.85 -1.13 11.60
C THR A 64 -21.38 -1.28 11.98
N VAL A 65 -20.98 -0.68 13.10
CA VAL A 65 -19.61 -0.76 13.64
C VAL A 65 -19.40 -2.15 14.23
N ALA A 66 -18.48 -2.93 13.66
CA ALA A 66 -18.03 -4.18 14.27
C ALA A 66 -17.30 -3.88 15.60
N LYS A 67 -17.79 -4.49 16.67
CA LYS A 67 -17.35 -4.36 18.07
C LYS A 67 -15.87 -4.74 18.23
N HIS A 68 -15.07 -3.81 18.74
CA HIS A 68 -13.68 -4.06 19.11
C HIS A 68 -13.63 -4.96 20.36
N PRO A 69 -12.91 -6.09 20.37
CA PRO A 69 -12.88 -7.01 21.49
C PRO A 69 -11.82 -6.60 22.52
N ASN A 70 -11.91 -5.39 23.07
CA ASN A 70 -11.25 -5.08 24.35
C ASN A 70 -11.74 -3.73 24.91
N ARG A 71 -12.72 -3.76 25.82
CA ARG A 71 -13.04 -2.60 26.68
C ARG A 71 -13.23 -3.12 28.11
N PRO A 72 -12.34 -2.81 29.06
CA PRO A 72 -12.56 -3.15 30.46
C PRO A 72 -13.71 -2.28 30.99
N GLY A 73 -14.68 -2.92 31.62
CA GLY A 73 -15.88 -2.27 32.15
C GLY A 73 -15.58 -1.52 33.44
N THR A 74 -15.88 -0.22 33.47
CA THR A 74 -16.02 0.54 34.72
C THR A 74 -17.47 0.47 35.16
N ARG A 75 -17.72 -0.27 36.26
CA ARG A 75 -18.97 -0.21 37.02
C ARG A 75 -18.91 1.02 37.93
N HIS A 76 -19.97 1.81 37.97
CA HIS A 76 -20.54 2.44 39.17
C HIS A 76 -21.98 2.82 38.86
#